data_AF-A0A151RYA1-F1
#
_entry.id   AF-A0A151RYA1-F1
#
_cell.length_a   1.000
_cell.length_b   1.000
_cell.length_c   1.000
_cell.angle_alpha   90.00
_cell.angle_beta   90.00
_cell.angle_gamma   90.00
#
_symmetry.space_group_name_H-M   'P 1'
#
loop_
_entity.id
_entity.type
_entity.pdbx_description
1 polymer ?
#
loop_
_entity_poly.entity_id
_entity_poly.type
_entity_poly.pdbx_seq_one_letter_code
_entity_poly.pdbx_strand_id
1 'polypeptide(L)' 'MNFVNTNLIIIAIYVDDLLVTRSDDKLIHRFKVEMLKVFEMKNIGLINFLLGMEVKHDHGGIFICQHKYARKILKSLI' A
#
# COMPACT_ATOMS: atom_id res chain seq x y z
N MET A 1 24.44 -0.87 1.56
CA MET A 1 23.65 -1.88 2.28
C MET A 1 23.34 -3.01 1.32
N ASN A 2 23.96 -4.17 1.49
CA ASN A 2 23.84 -5.30 0.57
C ASN A 2 22.70 -6.22 1.04
N PHE A 3 21.53 -6.09 0.43
CA PHE A 3 20.45 -7.07 0.60
C PHE A 3 20.79 -8.31 -0.23
N VAL A 4 21.42 -9.27 0.42
CA VAL A 4 21.60 -10.65 -0.09
C VAL A 4 20.21 -11.24 -0.39
N ASN A 5 20.13 -12.08 -1.42
CA ASN A 5 18.97 -12.87 -1.88
C ASN A 5 18.17 -13.56 -0.75
N THR A 6 17.41 -12.80 0.02
CA THR A 6 16.52 -13.30 1.05
C THR A 6 15.14 -12.77 0.80
N ASN A 7 14.18 -13.69 0.67
CA ASN A 7 12.75 -13.46 0.58
C ASN A 7 12.26 -12.47 1.66
N LEU A 8 12.21 -11.18 1.30
CA LEU A 8 11.81 -10.07 2.16
C LEU A 8 10.33 -9.76 1.95
N ILE A 9 9.60 -9.64 3.06
CA ILE A 9 8.27 -9.02 3.14
C ILE A 9 8.40 -7.83 4.08
N ILE A 10 7.89 -6.67 3.67
CA ILE A 10 7.79 -5.48 4.52
C ILE A 10 6.30 -5.23 4.78
N ILE A 11 5.98 -5.03 6.04
CA ILE A 11 4.61 -4.83 6.51
C ILE A 11 4.57 -3.49 7.26
N ALA A 12 3.68 -2.60 6.83
CA ALA A 12 3.33 -1.37 7.52
C ALA A 12 1.89 -1.48 8.03
N ILE A 13 1.70 -1.29 9.33
CA ILE A 13 0.41 -1.40 10.01
C ILE A 13 -0.05 0.00 10.39
N TYR A 14 -1.28 0.36 10.06
CA TYR A 14 -1.93 1.57 10.53
C TYR A 14 -3.34 1.26 11.01
N VAL A 15 -3.52 1.25 12.34
CA VAL A 15 -4.78 0.85 12.99
C VAL A 15 -5.25 -0.51 12.44
N ASP A 16 -6.34 -0.55 11.67
CA ASP A 16 -6.93 -1.77 11.12
C ASP A 16 -6.40 -2.10 9.70
N ASP A 17 -5.63 -1.19 9.07
CA ASP A 17 -5.15 -1.34 7.71
C ASP A 17 -3.72 -1.92 7.65
N LEU A 18 -3.52 -2.88 6.75
CA LEU A 18 -2.23 -3.52 6.49
C LEU A 18 -1.72 -3.17 5.09
N LEU A 19 -0.59 -2.47 5.02
CA LEU A 19 0.18 -2.29 3.80
C LEU A 19 1.31 -3.33 3.76
N VAL A 20 1.33 -4.15 2.71
CA VAL A 20 2.34 -5.20 2.52
C VAL A 20 3.05 -5.02 1.20
N THR A 21 4.38 -5.06 1.22
CA THR A 21 5.24 -5.10 0.02
C THR A 21 6.26 -6.23 0.14
N ARG A 22 6.91 -6.58 -0.98
CA ARG A 22 7.74 -7.78 -1.09
C ARG A 22 8.88 -7.65 -2.08
N SER A 23 9.78 -8.59 -1.98
CA SER A 23 10.80 -8.88 -2.98
C SER A 23 10.41 -9.99 -3.99
N ASP A 24 9.57 -10.96 -3.60
CA ASP A 24 9.16 -12.10 -4.46
C ASP A 24 7.64 -12.18 -4.63
N ASP A 25 7.24 -12.44 -5.89
CA ASP A 25 5.88 -12.59 -6.31
C ASP A 25 5.08 -13.79 -5.73
N LYS A 26 5.76 -14.72 -5.07
CA LYS A 26 5.15 -15.86 -4.37
C LYS A 26 4.95 -15.61 -2.87
N LEU A 27 5.72 -14.70 -2.29
CA LEU A 27 5.69 -14.41 -0.84
C LEU A 27 4.38 -13.76 -0.39
N ILE A 28 3.94 -12.67 -1.05
CA ILE A 28 2.69 -12.00 -0.67
C ILE A 28 1.49 -12.90 -0.86
N HIS A 29 1.52 -13.80 -1.84
CA HIS A 29 0.37 -14.66 -2.09
C HIS A 29 0.19 -15.63 -0.92
N ARG A 30 1.28 -16.28 -0.49
CA ARG A 30 1.26 -17.13 0.70
C ARG A 30 0.88 -16.33 1.94
N PHE A 31 1.47 -15.15 2.14
CA PHE A 31 1.15 -14.29 3.28
C PHE A 31 -0.33 -13.90 3.32
N LYS A 32 -0.91 -13.48 2.19
CA LYS A 32 -2.34 -13.13 2.08
C LYS A 32 -3.23 -14.32 2.42
N VAL A 33 -2.91 -15.52 1.92
CA VAL A 33 -3.70 -16.74 2.22
C VAL A 33 -3.68 -17.06 3.70
N GLU A 34 -2.50 -17.02 4.35
CA GLU A 34 -2.41 -17.32 5.79
C GLU A 34 -3.09 -16.25 6.64
N MET A 35 -2.97 -14.97 6.29
CA MET A 35 -3.64 -13.88 7.00
C MET A 35 -5.17 -13.98 6.92
N LEU A 36 -5.73 -14.36 5.78
CA LEU A 36 -7.18 -14.54 5.59
C LEU A 36 -7.74 -15.74 6.38
N LYS A 37 -6.91 -16.71 6.76
CA LYS A 37 -7.34 -17.85 7.60
C LYS A 37 -7.46 -17.47 9.06
N VAL A 38 -6.61 -16.57 9.53
CA VAL A 38 -6.50 -16.20 10.95
C VAL A 38 -7.34 -14.98 11.29
N PHE A 39 -7.46 -14.05 10.35
CA PHE A 39 -8.15 -12.77 10.55
C PHE A 39 -9.22 -12.55 9.47
N GLU A 40 -10.33 -11.94 9.87
CA GLU A 40 -11.33 -11.40 8.94
C GLU A 40 -10.76 -10.17 8.22
N MET A 41 -9.93 -10.41 7.21
CA MET A 41 -9.33 -9.38 6.38
C MET A 41 -9.94 -9.37 4.98
N LYS A 42 -9.90 -8.20 4.34
CA LYS A 42 -10.24 -8.06 2.92
C LYS A 42 -9.00 -7.62 2.15
N ASN A 43 -8.69 -8.31 1.06
CA ASN A 43 -7.67 -7.84 0.14
C ASN A 43 -8.24 -6.68 -0.69
N ILE A 44 -7.76 -5.46 -0.42
CA ILE A 44 -8.19 -4.22 -1.10
C ILE A 44 -7.46 -4.02 -2.44
N GLY A 45 -6.44 -4.84 -2.73
CA GLY A 45 -5.67 -4.77 -3.97
C GLY A 45 -4.47 -3.83 -3.86
N LEU A 46 -4.11 -3.17 -4.97
CA LEU A 46 -3.06 -2.15 -4.97
C LEU A 46 -3.53 -0.90 -4.22
N ILE A 47 -2.65 -0.32 -3.42
CA ILE A 47 -2.96 0.90 -2.68
C ILE A 47 -3.14 2.05 -3.66
N ASN A 48 -4.33 2.61 -3.68
CA ASN A 48 -4.64 3.85 -4.40
C ASN A 48 -4.77 5.05 -3.46
N PHE A 49 -5.02 4.80 -2.17
CA PHE A 49 -5.17 5.83 -1.15
C PHE A 49 -4.55 5.39 0.18
N LEU A 50 -3.73 6.22 0.81
CA LEU A 50 -3.15 5.99 2.14
C LEU A 50 -3.09 7.31 2.91
N LEU A 51 -3.69 7.39 4.11
CA LEU A 51 -3.69 8.61 4.95
C LEU A 51 -4.12 9.89 4.20
N GLY A 52 -5.05 9.78 3.25
CA GLY A 52 -5.49 10.89 2.41
C GLY A 52 -4.54 11.26 1.26
N MET A 53 -3.42 10.53 1.10
CA MET A 53 -2.57 10.58 -0.08
C MET A 53 -3.11 9.66 -1.17
N GLU A 54 -3.16 10.17 -2.38
CA GLU A 54 -3.45 9.44 -3.62
C GLU A 54 -2.16 8.82 -4.16
N VAL A 55 -2.19 7.51 -4.38
CA VAL A 55 -1.09 6.75 -4.96
C VAL A 55 -1.50 6.34 -6.37
N LYS A 56 -0.71 6.75 -7.37
CA LYS A 56 -0.88 6.39 -8.77
C LYS A 56 0.27 5.49 -9.19
N HIS A 57 -0.09 4.32 -9.69
CA HIS A 57 0.87 3.36 -10.24
C HIS A 57 1.01 3.63 -11.74
N ASP A 58 2.23 3.86 -12.20
CA ASP A 58 2.57 4.00 -13.62
C ASP A 58 3.69 3.03 -13.98
N HIS A 59 3.90 2.80 -15.28
CA HIS A 59 4.88 1.85 -15.81
C HIS A 59 6.32 2.16 -15.36
N GLY A 60 6.60 3.44 -15.04
CA GLY A 60 7.92 3.90 -14.57
C GLY A 60 8.06 4.00 -13.04
N GLY A 61 7.00 3.74 -12.25
CA GLY A 61 7.08 3.84 -10.80
C GLY A 61 5.77 4.26 -10.12
N ILE A 62 5.91 4.80 -8.90
CA ILE A 62 4.80 5.19 -8.05
C ILE A 62 4.80 6.71 -7.88
N PHE A 63 3.68 7.35 -8.22
CA PHE A 63 3.47 8.78 -8.00
C PHE A 63 2.51 8.99 -6.83
N ILE A 64 2.94 9.79 -5.85
CA ILE A 64 2.12 10.11 -4.67
C ILE A 64 1.70 11.58 -4.76
N CYS A 65 0.41 11.85 -4.59
CA CYS A 65 -0.13 13.21 -4.60
C CYS A 65 -1.28 13.38 -3.62
N GLN A 66 -1.73 14.61 -3.39
CA GLN A 66 -2.87 14.91 -2.52
C GLN A 66 -3.87 15.81 -3.28
N HIS A 67 -4.19 15.43 -4.53
CA HIS A 67 -5.00 16.26 -5.42
C HIS A 67 -6.38 16.60 -4.83
N LYS A 68 -7.08 15.63 -4.21
CA LYS A 68 -8.34 15.88 -3.51
C LYS A 68 -8.21 16.90 -2.37
N TYR A 69 -7.13 16.84 -1.59
CA TYR A 69 -6.89 17.76 -0.49
C TYR A 69 -6.59 19.18 -1.00
N ALA A 70 -5.69 19.31 -1.99
CA ALA A 70 -5.40 20.60 -2.63
C ALA A 70 -6.66 21.25 -3.20
N ARG A 71 -7.51 20.45 -3.88
CA ARG A 71 -8.79 20.93 -4.42
C ARG A 71 -9.78 21.32 -3.32
N LYS A 72 -9.79 20.62 -2.18
CA LYS A 72 -10.61 20.99 -1.03
C LYS A 72 -10.18 22.34 -0.45
N ILE A 73 -8.87 22.57 -0.28
CA ILE A 73 -8.35 23.85 0.21
C ILE A 73 -8.74 24.99 -0.73
N LEU A 74 -8.54 24.81 -2.05
CA LEU A 74 -8.87 25.83 -3.03
C LEU A 74 -10.35 26.22 -2.98
N LYS A 75 -11.25 25.24 -2.80
CA LYS A 75 -12.68 25.47 -2.64
C LYS A 75 -13.08 26.12 -1.32
N SER A 76 -12.26 26.02 -0.28
CA SER A 76 -12.54 26.68 1.02
C SER A 76 -12.00 28.10 1.10
N LEU A 77 -11.20 28.53 0.12
CA LEU A 77 -10.64 29.88 0.02
C LEU A 77 -11.48 30.81 -0.88
N ILE A 78 -12.45 30.25 -1.60
CA ILE A 78 -13.42 30.95 -2.47
C ILE A 78 -14.78 30.83 -1.80
#